data_AF-A0A8J5MXN1-F1
#
_entry.id   AF-A0A8J5MXN1-F1
#
_cell.length_a   1.000
_cell.length_b   1.000
_cell.length_c   1.000
_cell.angle_alpha   90.00
_cell.angle_beta   90.00
_cell.angle_gamma   90.00
#
_symmetry.space_group_name_H-M   'P 1'
#
loop_
_entity.id
_entity.type
_entity.pdbx_description
1 polymer ?
#
loop_
_entity_poly.entity_id
_entity_poly.type
_entity_poly.pdbx_seq_one_letter_code
_entity_poly.pdbx_strand_id
1 'polypeptide(L)'
;MKQQGNWLPMSVLPGIRTTFTHDMTFMERVLNPLLTLWPYLSYQYNVIPRFQELLQKFFPNLPPLTTLYWNSSLTLINSHYAVDGPMPLLPTQVEVGTINAKKANTLPQ
;
A
#
# COMPACT_ATOMS: atom_id res chain seq x y z
N MET A 1 -19.26 9.91 0.81
CA MET A 1 -18.30 8.83 0.49
C MET A 1 -16.91 9.44 0.56
N LYS A 2 -16.11 9.09 1.58
CA LYS A 2 -14.72 9.58 1.66
C LYS A 2 -13.92 8.77 0.65
N GLN A 3 -13.55 9.37 -0.49
CA GLN A 3 -12.68 8.71 -1.45
C GLN A 3 -11.37 8.33 -0.75
N GLN A 4 -10.91 7.10 -0.94
CA GLN A 4 -9.53 6.77 -0.60
C GLN A 4 -8.61 7.63 -1.47
N GLY A 5 -7.96 8.64 -0.87
CA GLY A 5 -6.96 9.44 -1.57
C GLY A 5 -5.80 8.57 -2.04
N ASN A 6 -4.87 9.18 -2.77
CA ASN A 6 -3.72 8.46 -3.32
C ASN A 6 -2.96 7.72 -2.20
N TRP A 7 -3.05 6.38 -2.21
CA TRP A 7 -2.50 5.53 -1.16
C TRP A 7 -0.98 5.50 -1.17
N LEU A 8 -0.31 5.91 -2.25
CA LEU A 8 1.16 6.05 -2.28
C LEU A 8 1.53 7.27 -3.12
N PRO A 9 1.76 8.46 -2.52
CA PRO A 9 2.31 9.58 -3.26
C PRO A 9 3.72 9.24 -3.74
N MET A 10 3.84 8.92 -5.04
CA MET A 10 5.12 8.59 -5.68
C MET A 10 6.14 9.74 -5.66
N SER A 11 5.74 10.95 -5.24
CA SER A 11 6.63 12.09 -5.03
C SER A 11 7.24 12.16 -3.62
N VAL A 12 6.70 11.41 -2.66
CA VAL A 12 7.12 11.41 -1.25
C VAL A 12 7.72 10.07 -0.85
N LEU A 13 7.16 8.96 -1.36
CA LEU A 13 7.66 7.62 -1.08
C LEU A 13 8.45 7.07 -2.26
N PRO A 14 9.66 6.54 -2.03
CA PRO A 14 10.40 5.85 -3.08
C PRO A 14 9.62 4.59 -3.51
N GLY A 15 9.58 4.32 -4.81
CA GLY A 15 8.97 3.12 -5.33
C GLY A 15 9.74 1.88 -4.84
N ILE A 16 9.04 0.81 -4.50
CA ILE A 16 9.65 -0.42 -3.94
C ILE A 16 10.74 -1.06 -4.83
N ARG A 17 10.80 -0.67 -6.11
CA ARG A 17 11.79 -1.16 -7.09
C ARG A 17 12.91 -0.15 -7.39
N THR A 18 12.92 1.01 -6.74
CA THR A 18 13.99 2.00 -6.90
C THR A 18 15.02 1.86 -5.79
N THR A 19 16.22 2.40 -6.01
CA THR A 19 17.28 2.46 -4.99
C THR A 19 17.21 3.77 -4.18
N PHE A 20 16.12 4.52 -4.30
CA PHE A 20 15.95 5.81 -3.62
C PHE A 20 15.62 5.62 -2.15
N THR A 21 16.12 6.52 -1.30
CA THR A 21 15.81 6.57 0.13
C THR A 21 14.58 7.45 0.39
N HIS A 22 14.17 7.60 1.65
CA HIS A 22 13.12 8.56 2.02
C HIS A 22 13.53 10.02 1.76
N ASP A 23 14.84 10.30 1.69
CA ASP A 23 15.40 11.63 1.44
C ASP A 23 15.67 11.86 -0.05
N MET A 24 14.62 11.79 -0.87
CA MET A 24 14.72 12.04 -2.32
C MET A 24 14.97 13.51 -2.64
N THR A 25 15.98 13.78 -3.47
CA THR A 25 16.21 15.07 -4.14
C THR A 25 15.06 15.41 -5.10
N PHE A 26 14.97 16.67 -5.52
CA PHE A 26 13.94 17.12 -6.47
C PHE A 26 13.90 16.25 -7.74
N MET A 27 15.06 15.94 -8.33
CA MET A 27 15.13 15.13 -9.55
C MET A 27 14.72 13.68 -9.31
N GLU A 28 15.09 13.09 -8.17
CA GLU A 28 14.65 11.74 -7.80
C GLU A 28 13.13 11.70 -7.61
N ARG A 29 12.52 12.74 -7.04
CA ARG A 29 11.04 12.84 -6.92
C ARG A 29 10.33 12.94 -8.27
N VAL A 30 11.00 13.46 -9.31
CA VAL A 30 10.46 13.50 -10.69
C VAL A 30 10.65 12.15 -11.39
N LEU A 31 11.80 11.50 -11.18
CA LEU A 31 12.11 10.21 -11.79
C LEU A 31 11.36 9.04 -11.12
N ASN A 32 11.10 9.11 -9.82
CA ASN A 32 10.48 8.03 -9.07
C ASN A 32 9.09 7.63 -9.61
N PRO A 33 8.16 8.56 -9.90
CA PRO A 33 6.90 8.24 -10.57
C PRO A 33 7.09 7.59 -11.94
N LEU A 34 8.08 8.03 -12.74
CA LEU A 34 8.35 7.47 -14.07
C LEU A 34 8.83 6.01 -13.96
N LEU A 35 9.73 5.73 -13.02
CA LEU A 35 10.21 4.37 -12.75
C LEU A 35 9.12 3.48 -12.13
N THR A 36 8.19 4.08 -11.37
CA THR A 36 7.08 3.37 -10.71
C THR A 36 5.88 3.15 -11.64
N LEU A 37 5.83 3.79 -12.81
CA LEU A 37 4.73 3.64 -13.76
C LEU A 37 4.59 2.20 -14.26
N TRP A 38 5.70 1.56 -14.64
CA TRP A 38 5.69 0.15 -15.08
C TRP A 38 5.11 -0.80 -14.03
N PRO A 39 5.61 -0.85 -12.77
CA PRO A 39 5.04 -1.74 -11.76
C PRO A 39 3.60 -1.36 -11.42
N TYR A 40 3.21 -0.09 -11.48
CA TYR A 40 1.83 0.34 -11.31
C TYR A 40 0.91 -0.26 -12.40
N LEU A 41 1.26 -0.10 -13.68
CA LEU A 41 0.49 -0.65 -14.80
C LEU A 41 0.46 -2.17 -14.72
N SER A 42 1.58 -2.81 -14.40
CA SER A 42 1.65 -4.26 -14.23
C SER A 42 0.68 -4.73 -13.13
N TYR A 43 0.62 -4.03 -12.00
CA TYR A 43 -0.31 -4.32 -10.91
C TYR A 43 -1.77 -4.19 -11.37
N GLN A 44 -2.12 -3.09 -12.04
CA GLN A 44 -3.49 -2.83 -12.49
C GLN A 44 -3.98 -3.83 -13.55
N TYR A 45 -3.15 -4.16 -14.54
CA TYR A 45 -3.58 -4.98 -15.69
C TYR A 45 -3.28 -6.48 -15.53
N ASN A 46 -2.34 -6.87 -14.67
CA ASN A 46 -1.99 -8.29 -14.49
C ASN A 46 -2.36 -8.81 -13.11
N VAL A 47 -2.09 -8.06 -12.04
CA VAL A 47 -2.27 -8.57 -10.67
C VAL A 47 -3.74 -8.51 -10.25
N ILE A 48 -4.38 -7.34 -10.36
CA ILE A 48 -5.77 -7.15 -9.94
C ILE A 48 -6.75 -8.13 -10.62
N PRO A 49 -6.73 -8.31 -11.97
CA PRO A 49 -7.66 -9.24 -12.63
C PRO A 49 -7.46 -10.68 -12.18
N ARG A 50 -6.21 -11.13 -12.04
CA ARG A 50 -5.90 -12.50 -11.55
C ARG A 50 -6.38 -12.72 -10.12
N PHE A 51 -6.22 -11.73 -9.25
CA PHE A 51 -6.74 -11.79 -7.89
C PHE A 51 -8.27 -11.81 -7.86
N GLN A 52 -8.93 -11.01 -8.71
CA GLN A 52 -10.38 -11.03 -8.86
C GLN A 52 -10.89 -12.42 -9.27
N GLU A 53 -10.28 -13.02 -10.30
CA GLU A 53 -10.64 -14.36 -10.77
C GLU A 53 -10.44 -15.43 -9.68
N LEU A 54 -9.33 -15.35 -8.94
CA LEU A 54 -9.06 -16.28 -7.85
C LEU A 54 -10.10 -16.15 -6.74
N LEU A 55 -10.39 -14.92 -6.30
CA LEU A 55 -11.33 -14.67 -5.21
C LEU A 55 -12.77 -15.04 -5.58
N GLN A 56 -13.18 -14.84 -6.84
CA GLN A 56 -14.51 -15.25 -7.30
C GLN A 56 -14.76 -16.76 -7.18
N LYS A 57 -13.71 -17.60 -7.26
CA LYS A 57 -13.85 -19.05 -7.06
C LYS A 57 -14.24 -19.42 -5.63
N PHE A 58 -13.81 -18.62 -4.65
CA PHE A 58 -14.10 -18.84 -3.23
C PHE A 58 -15.28 -18.01 -2.72
N PHE A 59 -15.51 -16.84 -3.34
CA PHE A 59 -16.55 -15.88 -2.97
C PHE A 59 -17.32 -15.43 -4.24
N PRO A 60 -18.30 -16.22 -4.71
CA PRO A 60 -18.99 -15.96 -5.98
C PRO A 60 -19.73 -14.62 -6.04
N ASN A 61 -20.19 -14.12 -4.89
CA ASN A 61 -20.93 -12.87 -4.77
C ASN A 61 -20.05 -11.66 -4.43
N LEU A 62 -18.72 -11.81 -4.50
CA LEU A 62 -17.79 -10.73 -4.18
C LEU A 62 -17.91 -9.62 -5.24
N PRO A 63 -18.16 -8.37 -4.84
CA PRO A 63 -18.12 -7.24 -5.78
C PRO A 63 -16.70 -7.06 -6.34
N PRO A 64 -16.54 -6.28 -7.43
CA PRO A 64 -15.21 -6.00 -7.98
C PRO A 64 -14.25 -5.46 -6.92
N LEU A 65 -13.00 -5.91 -6.94
CA LEU A 65 -11.95 -5.50 -6.02
C LEU A 65 -11.74 -3.98 -6.01
N THR A 66 -11.88 -3.34 -7.17
CA THR A 66 -11.84 -1.89 -7.30
C THR A 66 -12.98 -1.23 -6.51
N THR A 67 -14.19 -1.77 -6.58
CA THR A 67 -15.34 -1.28 -5.80
C THR A 67 -15.12 -1.46 -4.30
N LEU A 68 -14.56 -2.60 -3.88
CA LEU A 68 -14.22 -2.84 -2.46
C LEU A 68 -13.18 -1.84 -1.96
N TYR A 69 -12.15 -1.58 -2.76
CA TYR A 69 -11.13 -0.59 -2.45
C TYR A 69 -11.74 0.79 -2.26
N TRP A 70 -12.55 1.27 -3.22
CA TRP A 70 -13.12 2.62 -3.16
C TRP A 70 -14.23 2.81 -2.11
N ASN A 71 -14.92 1.73 -1.71
CA ASN A 71 -16.01 1.77 -0.73
C ASN A 71 -15.61 1.42 0.71
N SER A 72 -14.33 1.14 0.97
CA SER A 72 -13.90 0.88 2.34
C SER A 72 -13.97 2.17 3.19
N SER A 73 -14.62 2.06 4.36
CA SER A 73 -14.74 3.16 5.32
C SER A 73 -13.50 3.34 6.19
N LEU A 74 -12.69 2.30 6.33
CA LEU A 74 -11.49 2.27 7.15
C LEU A 74 -10.49 1.27 6.57
N THR A 75 -9.24 1.70 6.40
CA THR A 75 -8.14 0.86 5.96
C THR A 75 -7.13 0.72 7.09
N LEU A 76 -6.97 -0.50 7.60
CA LEU A 76 -5.93 -0.83 8.56
C LEU A 76 -4.66 -1.18 7.79
N ILE A 77 -3.59 -0.43 8.03
CA ILE A 77 -2.31 -0.60 7.34
C ILE A 77 -1.35 -1.30 8.29
N ASN A 78 -0.75 -2.40 7.81
CA ASN A 78 0.33 -3.08 8.50
C ASN A 78 1.66 -2.35 8.23
N SER A 79 1.77 -1.13 8.74
CA SER A 79 2.92 -0.23 8.69
C SER A 79 3.13 0.37 10.07
N HIS A 80 4.34 0.83 10.35
CA HIS A 80 4.63 1.62 11.53
C HIS A 80 5.65 2.72 11.18
N TYR A 81 5.32 3.98 11.49
CA TYR A 81 6.15 5.16 11.19
C TYR A 81 7.65 5.03 11.56
N ALA A 82 7.96 4.26 12.61
CA ALA A 82 9.34 4.03 13.05
C ALA A 82 10.17 3.13 12.11
N VAL A 83 9.52 2.34 11.26
CA VAL A 83 10.16 1.37 10.35
C VAL A 83 10.01 1.80 8.89
N ASP A 84 8.81 2.19 8.49
CA ASP A 84 8.44 2.40 7.08
C ASP A 84 8.64 3.86 6.59
N GLY A 85 9.08 4.75 7.48
CA GLY A 85 9.26 6.17 7.20
C GLY A 85 7.96 6.98 7.24
N PRO A 86 8.04 8.30 7.10
CA PRO A 86 6.88 9.18 7.21
C PRO A 86 5.99 9.08 5.96
N MET A 87 4.73 8.69 6.15
CA MET A 87 3.73 8.62 5.10
C MET A 87 2.52 9.51 5.43
N PRO A 88 2.00 10.30 4.47
CA PRO A 88 0.79 11.09 4.69
C PRO A 88 -0.44 10.17 4.66
N LEU A 89 -0.96 9.82 5.84
CA LEU A 89 -2.17 9.00 5.98
C LEU A 89 -3.43 9.85 5.83
N LEU A 90 -4.45 9.29 5.18
CA LEU A 90 -5.80 9.86 5.20
C LEU A 90 -6.49 9.61 6.54
N PRO A 91 -7.52 10.41 6.91
CA PRO A 91 -8.30 10.16 8.13
C PRO A 91 -9.01 8.80 8.18
N THR A 92 -9.13 8.10 7.05
CA THR A 92 -9.69 6.74 6.96
C THR A 92 -8.62 5.65 6.99
N GLN A 93 -7.35 6.00 7.19
CA GLN A 93 -6.22 5.09 7.22
C GLN A 93 -5.60 5.09 8.62
N VAL A 94 -5.46 3.90 9.19
CA VAL A 94 -4.89 3.73 10.53
C VAL A 94 -3.77 2.71 10.44
N GLU A 95 -2.56 3.14 10.83
CA GLU A 95 -1.45 2.23 11.04
C GLU A 95 -1.69 1.44 12.32
N VAL A 96 -1.76 0.12 12.19
CA VAL A 96 -1.94 -0.77 13.35
C VAL A 96 -0.63 -1.41 13.74
N GLY A 97 0.28 -1.63 12.78
CA GLY A 97 1.57 -2.28 13.00
C GLY A 97 1.45 -3.70 13.56
N THR A 98 1.88 -4.70 12.81
CA THR A 98 2.02 -6.09 13.30
C THR A 98 0.76 -6.65 13.97
N ILE A 99 -0.41 -6.54 13.33
CA ILE A 99 -1.69 -7.02 13.90
C ILE A 99 -1.67 -8.53 14.28
N ASN A 100 -0.79 -9.30 13.64
CA ASN A 100 -0.60 -10.72 13.90
C ASN A 100 0.61 -11.04 14.81
N ALA A 101 1.29 -10.05 15.39
CA ALA A 101 2.43 -10.30 16.26
C ALA A 101 2.00 -10.97 17.57
N LYS A 102 2.83 -11.92 18.01
CA LYS A 102 2.72 -12.53 19.34
C LYS A 102 3.45 -11.67 20.35
N LYS A 103 3.06 -11.78 21.62
CA LYS A 103 3.78 -11.14 22.73
C LYS A 103 5.25 -11.54 22.69
N ALA A 104 6.15 -10.57 22.78
CA ALA A 104 7.58 -10.82 22.79
C ALA A 104 7.95 -11.75 23.97
N ASN A 105 8.79 -12.75 23.69
CA ASN A 105 9.41 -13.55 24.74
C ASN A 105 10.41 -12.69 25.51
N THR A 106 10.67 -13.03 26.77
CA THR A 106 11.74 -12.40 27.55
C THR A 106 13.08 -12.61 26.85
N LEU A 107 13.91 -11.56 26.82
CA LEU A 107 15.25 -11.64 26.25
C LEU A 107 16.07 -12.73 26.97
N PRO A 108 16.84 -13.55 26.23
CA PRO A 108 17.85 -14.41 26.86
C PRO A 108 18.86 -13.54 27.60
N GLN A 109 19.24 -13.95 28.80
CA GLN A 109 20.40 -13.36 29.51
C GLN A 109 21.70 -13.90 28.94
#